data_AF-A0A1Q8W350-F1
#
_entry.id   AF-A0A1Q8W350-F1
#
_cell.length_a   1.000
_cell.length_b   1.000
_cell.length_c   1.000
_cell.angle_alpha   90.00
_cell.angle_beta   90.00
_cell.angle_gamma   90.00
#
_symmetry.space_group_name_H-M   'P 1'
#
loop_
_entity.id
_entity.type
_entity.pdbx_description
1 polymer ?
#
loop_
_entity_poly.entity_id
_entity_poly.type
_entity_poly.pdbx_seq_one_letter_code
_entity_poly.pdbx_strand_id
1 'polypeptide(L)'
;MSPEPVWEAVIRLAASDVLNLNDREHWRLRANKSKHIRQLAKQIARASRAPHLKRALLTVEIAFPDRKRRDPHNWMATVKPIVDGLVKAGVLPDDDAEHLLGPDLRRAPAVSEKNLGQSMYDFRLRLYDKEVQP
;
A
#
# COMPACT_ATOMS: atom_id res chain seq x y z
N MET A 1 -11.70 -16.76 -6.64
CA MET A 1 -11.02 -15.81 -5.72
C MET A 1 -10.84 -16.51 -4.40
N SER A 2 -9.64 -16.43 -3.81
CA SER A 2 -9.38 -17.01 -2.49
C SER A 2 -10.30 -16.39 -1.42
N PRO A 3 -10.79 -17.18 -0.45
CA PRO A 3 -11.62 -16.67 0.65
C PRO A 3 -10.80 -15.86 1.67
N GLU A 4 -9.52 -16.19 1.81
CA GLU A 4 -8.54 -15.54 2.68
C GLU A 4 -7.43 -14.89 1.86
N PRO A 5 -6.72 -13.89 2.40
CA PRO A 5 -5.60 -13.29 1.70
C PRO A 5 -4.47 -14.32 1.54
N VAL A 6 -3.96 -14.44 0.32
CA VAL A 6 -2.79 -15.28 0.01
C VAL A 6 -1.47 -14.61 0.45
N TRP A 7 -1.52 -13.31 0.71
CA TRP A 7 -0.40 -12.54 1.25
C TRP A 7 -0.86 -11.30 2.00
N GLU A 8 -0.21 -11.03 3.12
CA GLU A 8 -0.42 -9.82 3.93
C GLU A 8 0.93 -9.19 4.28
N ALA A 9 0.96 -7.86 4.33
CA ALA A 9 2.11 -7.12 4.83
C ALA A 9 1.68 -5.76 5.39
N VAL A 10 2.55 -5.16 6.21
CA VAL A 10 2.37 -3.78 6.68
C VAL A 10 3.53 -2.94 6.17
N ILE A 11 3.21 -1.87 5.44
CA ILE A 11 4.16 -0.82 5.10
C ILE A 11 3.94 0.31 6.11
N ARG A 12 4.94 0.56 6.95
CA ARG A 12 4.94 1.61 7.97
C ARG A 12 5.75 2.81 7.46
N LEU A 13 5.15 3.98 7.44
CA LEU A 13 5.76 5.23 6.95
C LEU A 13 5.59 6.35 7.98
N ALA A 14 6.62 7.18 8.13
CA ALA A 14 6.49 8.41 8.89
C ALA A 14 5.59 9.40 8.15
N ALA A 15 4.92 10.29 8.88
CA ALA A 15 4.05 11.31 8.29
C ALA A 15 4.75 12.18 7.23
N SER A 16 6.07 12.38 7.35
CA SER A 16 6.90 13.12 6.38
C SER A 16 7.06 12.39 5.03
N ASP A 17 6.97 11.07 5.01
CA ASP A 17 7.23 10.23 3.83
C ASP A 17 5.96 9.83 3.08
N VAL A 18 4.80 10.05 3.71
CA VAL A 18 3.48 9.77 3.13
C VAL A 18 3.10 10.83 2.10
N LEU A 19 2.33 10.41 1.10
CA LEU A 19 1.79 11.24 0.03
C LEU A 19 0.27 11.36 0.13
N ASN A 20 -0.25 12.58 0.04
CA ASN A 20 -1.67 12.88 -0.09
C ASN A 20 -1.99 13.47 -1.48
N LEU A 21 -3.17 13.17 -2.03
CA LEU A 21 -3.66 13.76 -3.27
C LEU A 21 -3.89 15.28 -3.16
N ASN A 22 -4.17 15.79 -1.95
CA ASN A 22 -4.38 17.22 -1.71
C ASN A 22 -3.07 17.99 -1.42
N ASP A 23 -1.93 17.30 -1.33
CA ASP A 23 -0.66 17.98 -1.08
C ASP A 23 -0.24 18.82 -2.29
N ARG A 24 0.17 20.06 -2.02
CA ARG A 24 0.72 20.99 -3.02
C ARG A 24 2.26 21.00 -3.03
N GLU A 25 2.86 19.89 -2.64
CA GLU A 25 4.31 19.76 -2.48
C GLU A 25 5.03 19.87 -3.84
N HIS A 26 6.25 20.40 -3.83
CA HIS A 26 7.09 20.52 -5.03
C HIS A 26 7.33 19.13 -5.67
N TRP A 27 7.20 19.05 -7.00
CA TRP A 27 7.25 17.79 -7.77
C TRP A 27 8.47 16.92 -7.48
N ARG A 28 9.64 17.54 -7.22
CA ARG A 28 10.89 16.84 -6.90
C ARG A 28 10.82 16.11 -5.55
N LEU A 29 10.21 16.71 -4.53
CA LEU A 29 10.03 16.07 -3.21
C LEU A 29 9.03 14.92 -3.32
N ARG A 30 7.92 15.14 -4.02
CA ARG A 30 6.94 14.11 -4.34
C ARG A 30 7.59 12.90 -5.04
N ALA A 31 8.41 13.14 -6.06
CA ALA A 31 9.12 12.09 -6.78
C ALA A 31 10.08 11.29 -5.89
N ASN A 32 10.79 11.97 -4.97
CA ASN A 32 11.66 11.32 -4.00
C ASN A 32 10.88 10.41 -3.05
N LYS A 33 9.76 10.88 -2.48
CA LYS A 33 8.88 10.07 -1.62
C LYS A 33 8.30 8.88 -2.38
N SER A 34 7.78 9.08 -3.59
CA SER A 34 7.27 7.98 -4.41
C SER A 34 8.34 6.92 -4.70
N LYS A 35 9.58 7.34 -4.98
CA LYS A 35 10.70 6.41 -5.17
C LYS A 35 11.02 5.63 -3.89
N HIS A 36 11.06 6.31 -2.75
CA HIS A 36 11.30 5.69 -1.45
C HIS A 36 10.23 4.64 -1.11
N ILE A 37 8.94 5.02 -1.19
CA ILE A 37 7.80 4.13 -0.92
C ILE A 37 7.85 2.90 -1.84
N ARG A 38 8.10 3.10 -3.14
CA ARG A 38 8.22 2.00 -4.12
C ARG A 38 9.34 1.02 -3.77
N GLN A 39 10.50 1.54 -3.38
CA GLN A 39 11.64 0.71 -3.00
C GLN A 39 11.34 -0.10 -1.73
N LEU A 40 10.72 0.52 -0.73
CA LEU A 40 10.32 -0.13 0.51
C LEU A 40 9.30 -1.26 0.24
N ALA A 41 8.26 -0.98 -0.54
CA ALA A 41 7.25 -1.99 -0.92
C ALA A 41 7.89 -3.19 -1.63
N LYS A 42 8.78 -2.93 -2.60
CA LYS A 42 9.53 -3.97 -3.30
C LYS A 42 10.38 -4.82 -2.35
N GLN A 43 11.07 -4.20 -1.40
CA GLN A 43 11.90 -4.88 -0.42
C GLN A 43 11.07 -5.77 0.49
N ILE A 44 9.95 -5.25 1.01
CA ILE A 44 9.03 -6.00 1.88
C ILE A 44 8.42 -7.19 1.14
N ALA A 45 7.96 -7.00 -0.09
CA ALA A 45 7.42 -8.10 -0.91
C ALA A 45 8.44 -9.23 -1.11
N ARG A 46 9.70 -8.89 -1.41
CA ARG A 46 10.77 -9.89 -1.57
C ARG A 46 11.15 -10.57 -0.26
N ALA A 47 11.33 -9.80 0.81
CA ALA A 47 11.72 -10.32 2.12
C ALA A 47 10.64 -11.25 2.71
N SER A 48 9.37 -10.91 2.50
CA SER A 48 8.22 -11.72 2.92
C SER A 48 7.87 -12.86 1.97
N ARG A 49 8.62 -13.03 0.87
CA ARG A 49 8.36 -14.04 -0.17
C ARG A 49 6.93 -13.99 -0.70
N ALA A 50 6.47 -12.78 -1.02
CA ALA A 50 5.16 -12.56 -1.64
C ALA A 50 4.99 -13.45 -2.89
N PRO A 51 3.80 -14.02 -3.12
CA PRO A 51 3.55 -14.91 -4.24
C PRO A 51 3.56 -14.17 -5.58
N HIS A 52 3.83 -14.91 -6.66
CA HIS A 52 3.64 -14.43 -8.04
C HIS A 52 2.20 -14.77 -8.47
N LEU A 53 1.34 -13.75 -8.55
CA LEU A 53 -0.07 -13.89 -8.92
C LEU A 53 -0.29 -13.42 -10.36
N LYS A 54 -1.21 -14.06 -11.09
CA LYS A 54 -1.62 -13.56 -12.41
C LYS A 54 -2.60 -12.41 -12.32
N ARG A 55 -3.56 -12.53 -11.39
CA ARG A 55 -4.62 -11.54 -11.13
C ARG A 55 -4.92 -11.53 -9.63
N ALA A 56 -5.06 -10.34 -9.05
CA ALA A 56 -5.35 -10.21 -7.61
C ALA A 56 -6.35 -9.11 -7.30
N LEU A 57 -7.03 -9.24 -6.16
CA LEU A 57 -7.68 -8.13 -5.47
C LEU A 57 -6.74 -7.61 -4.39
N LEU A 58 -6.51 -6.29 -4.36
CA LEU A 58 -5.78 -5.62 -3.28
C LEU A 58 -6.73 -4.81 -2.41
N THR A 59 -6.71 -5.08 -1.11
CA THR A 59 -7.29 -4.18 -0.10
C THR A 59 -6.18 -3.55 0.72
N VAL A 60 -6.37 -2.28 1.09
CA VAL A 60 -5.42 -1.52 1.90
C VAL A 60 -6.15 -0.87 3.07
N GLU A 61 -5.85 -1.34 4.27
CA GLU A 61 -6.35 -0.74 5.50
C GLU A 61 -5.31 0.24 6.06
N ILE A 62 -5.72 1.49 6.30
CA ILE A 62 -4.84 2.58 6.73
C ILE A 62 -5.09 2.89 8.21
N ALA A 63 -4.11 2.60 9.07
CA ALA A 63 -4.10 3.13 10.42
C ALA A 63 -3.46 4.51 10.42
N PHE A 64 -4.26 5.51 10.79
CA PHE A 64 -3.84 6.91 10.84
C PHE A 64 -3.17 7.25 12.17
N PRO A 65 -2.32 8.29 12.25
CA PRO A 65 -1.64 8.66 13.49
C PRO A 65 -2.58 9.23 14.57
N ASP A 66 -3.79 9.60 14.19
CA ASP A 66 -4.79 10.17 15.10
C ASP A 66 -6.21 9.82 14.63
N ARG A 67 -7.22 10.19 15.43
CA ARG A 67 -8.62 9.89 15.15
C ARG A 67 -9.32 10.89 14.22
N LYS A 68 -8.65 11.91 13.68
CA LYS A 68 -9.29 12.93 12.83
C LYS A 68 -9.93 12.28 11.61
N ARG A 69 -11.10 12.79 11.20
CA ARG A 69 -11.80 12.34 9.99
C ARG A 69 -10.95 12.65 8.76
N ARG A 70 -10.72 11.65 7.93
CA ARG A 70 -9.96 11.70 6.68
C ARG A 70 -10.63 10.77 5.69
N ASP A 71 -10.69 11.16 4.42
CA ASP A 71 -11.03 10.24 3.34
C ASP A 71 -9.79 9.41 2.98
N PRO A 72 -9.85 8.06 3.12
CA PRO A 72 -8.75 7.17 2.73
C PRO A 72 -8.29 7.35 1.29
N HIS A 73 -9.16 7.70 0.34
CA HIS A 73 -8.82 7.81 -1.08
C HIS A 73 -7.73 8.85 -1.36
N ASN A 74 -7.62 9.87 -0.51
CA ASN A 74 -6.53 10.84 -0.59
C ASN A 74 -5.14 10.20 -0.46
N TRP A 75 -5.03 9.04 0.19
CA TRP A 75 -3.80 8.26 0.32
C TRP A 75 -3.56 7.31 -0.84
N MET A 76 -4.40 7.29 -1.88
CA MET A 76 -4.07 6.61 -3.13
C MET A 76 -2.75 7.12 -3.72
N ALA A 77 -2.40 8.40 -3.47
CA ALA A 77 -1.09 8.96 -3.80
C ALA A 77 0.09 8.20 -3.15
N THR A 78 -0.11 7.62 -1.96
CA THR A 78 0.86 6.73 -1.29
C THR A 78 0.72 5.29 -1.77
N VAL A 79 -0.50 4.80 -1.98
CA VAL A 79 -0.72 3.40 -2.37
C VAL A 79 -0.25 3.12 -3.80
N LYS A 80 -0.34 4.07 -4.73
CA LYS A 80 0.15 3.87 -6.10
C LYS A 80 1.64 3.45 -6.17
N PRO A 81 2.59 4.16 -5.54
CA PRO A 81 3.98 3.69 -5.52
C PRO A 81 4.19 2.39 -4.73
N ILE A 82 3.32 2.06 -3.76
CA ILE A 82 3.34 0.72 -3.13
C ILE A 82 3.04 -0.35 -4.18
N VAL A 83 1.96 -0.18 -4.96
CA VAL A 83 1.57 -1.10 -6.04
C VAL A 83 2.67 -1.23 -7.08
N ASP A 84 3.26 -0.12 -7.54
CA ASP A 84 4.43 -0.15 -8.43
C ASP A 84 5.56 -1.02 -7.84
N GLY A 85 5.77 -0.96 -6.52
CA GLY A 85 6.78 -1.74 -5.82
C GLY A 85 6.49 -3.24 -5.84
N LEU A 86 5.21 -3.62 -5.69
CA LEU A 86 4.75 -5.01 -5.80
C LEU A 86 4.97 -5.56 -7.23
N VAL A 87 4.61 -4.79 -8.26
CA VAL A 87 4.88 -5.15 -9.67
C VAL A 87 6.39 -5.30 -9.90
N LYS A 88 7.22 -4.35 -9.43
CA LYS A 88 8.69 -4.45 -9.53
C LYS A 88 9.30 -5.58 -8.69
N ALA A 89 8.56 -6.15 -7.74
CA ALA A 89 8.95 -7.36 -7.03
C ALA A 89 8.52 -8.64 -7.75
N GLY A 90 7.67 -8.54 -8.78
CA GLY A 90 7.12 -9.66 -9.53
C GLY A 90 5.82 -10.22 -8.95
N VAL A 91 5.23 -9.58 -7.93
CA VAL A 91 4.00 -10.06 -7.28
C VAL A 91 2.84 -10.12 -8.27
N LEU A 92 2.78 -9.15 -9.18
CA LEU A 92 1.84 -9.07 -10.30
C LEU A 92 2.61 -8.75 -11.59
N PRO A 93 2.10 -9.13 -12.78
CA PRO A 93 2.72 -8.78 -14.05
C PRO A 93 2.68 -7.28 -14.32
N ASP A 94 1.54 -6.63 -14.06
CA ASP A 94 1.34 -5.18 -14.15
C ASP A 94 0.30 -4.70 -13.12
N ASP A 95 0.09 -3.38 -13.03
CA ASP A 95 -0.92 -2.75 -12.16
C ASP A 95 -2.21 -2.32 -12.87
N ASP A 96 -2.39 -2.75 -14.11
CA ASP A 96 -3.58 -2.48 -14.90
C ASP A 96 -4.83 -3.21 -14.40
N ALA A 97 -5.97 -2.91 -15.03
CA ALA A 97 -7.25 -3.52 -14.69
C ALA A 97 -7.35 -5.01 -15.07
N GLU A 98 -6.43 -5.53 -15.90
CA GLU A 98 -6.39 -6.96 -16.22
C GLU A 98 -5.81 -7.74 -15.04
N HIS A 99 -4.73 -7.24 -14.44
CA HIS A 99 -3.98 -7.91 -13.38
C HIS A 99 -4.38 -7.51 -11.96
N LEU A 100 -4.88 -6.30 -11.74
CA LEU A 100 -5.18 -5.77 -10.42
C LEU A 100 -6.60 -5.23 -10.31
N LEU A 101 -7.37 -5.81 -9.38
CA LEU A 101 -8.62 -5.24 -8.90
C LEU A 101 -8.36 -4.42 -7.61
N GLY A 102 -8.93 -3.22 -7.55
CA GLY A 102 -8.66 -2.25 -6.49
C GLY A 102 -7.57 -1.25 -6.91
N PRO A 103 -6.76 -0.72 -5.97
CA PRO A 103 -6.77 -1.00 -4.53
C PRO A 103 -8.01 -0.44 -3.80
N ASP A 104 -8.63 -1.23 -2.92
CA ASP A 104 -9.73 -0.78 -2.05
C ASP A 104 -9.17 -0.20 -0.74
N LEU A 105 -9.23 1.13 -0.58
CA LEU A 105 -8.68 1.84 0.57
C LEU A 105 -9.71 1.98 1.69
N ARG A 106 -9.38 1.46 2.87
CA ARG A 106 -10.22 1.50 4.07
C ARG A 106 -9.48 2.14 5.23
N ARG A 107 -10.22 2.71 6.16
CA ARG A 107 -9.66 3.21 7.43
C ARG A 107 -9.64 2.10 8.46
N ALA A 108 -8.50 1.91 9.12
CA ALA A 108 -8.42 1.04 10.29
C ALA A 108 -9.19 1.66 11.47
N PRO A 109 -9.82 0.84 12.33
CA PRO A 109 -10.44 1.32 13.57
C PRO A 109 -9.41 1.82 14.58
N ALA A 110 -8.21 1.21 14.60
CA ALA A 110 -7.11 1.59 15.45
C ALA A 110 -6.26 2.72 14.84
N VAL A 111 -5.61 3.51 15.70
CA VAL A 111 -4.58 4.46 15.28
C VAL A 111 -3.23 3.76 15.19
N SER A 112 -2.35 4.27 14.33
CA SER A 112 -0.96 3.79 14.25
C SER A 112 -0.16 4.23 15.48
N GLU A 113 0.72 3.35 15.95
CA GLU A 113 1.62 3.65 17.06
C GLU A 113 2.70 4.64 16.63
N LYS A 114 3.09 5.54 17.55
CA LYS A 114 4.22 6.43 17.31
C LYS A 114 5.53 5.63 17.27
N ASN A 115 6.48 6.09 16.47
CA ASN A 115 7.85 5.58 16.51
C ASN A 115 8.79 6.73 16.91
N LEU A 116 9.48 6.60 18.05
CA LEU A 116 10.39 7.64 18.58
C LEU A 116 9.78 9.05 18.58
N GLY A 117 8.50 9.17 18.95
CA GLY A 117 7.75 10.43 18.98
C GLY A 117 7.19 10.90 17.64
N GLN A 118 7.57 10.27 16.52
CA GLN A 118 7.06 10.60 15.19
C GLN A 118 5.69 9.98 14.95
N SER A 119 4.82 10.74 14.27
CA SER A 119 3.53 10.25 13.78
C SER A 119 3.73 9.27 12.62
N MET A 120 3.14 8.09 12.73
CA MET A 120 3.26 7.02 11.75
C MET A 120 1.92 6.74 11.05
N TYR A 121 2.01 6.15 9.87
CA TYR A 121 0.91 5.55 9.14
C TYR A 121 1.24 4.09 8.89
N ASP A 122 0.27 3.21 9.11
CA ASP A 122 0.37 1.79 8.74
C ASP A 122 -0.55 1.51 7.57
N PHE A 123 0.03 1.06 6.46
CA PHE A 123 -0.69 0.56 5.29
C PHE A 123 -0.66 -0.95 5.33
N ARG A 124 -1.74 -1.55 5.86
CA ARG A 124 -1.89 -3.01 5.88
C ARG A 124 -2.46 -3.47 4.54
N LEU A 125 -1.63 -4.17 3.79
CA LEU A 125 -1.93 -4.74 2.49
C LEU A 125 -2.47 -6.15 2.66
N ARG A 126 -3.54 -6.49 1.93
CA ARG A 126 -4.03 -7.86 1.79
C ARG A 126 -4.29 -8.15 0.32
N LEU A 127 -3.61 -9.17 -0.21
CA LEU A 127 -3.81 -9.66 -1.57
C LEU A 127 -4.62 -10.96 -1.55
N TYR A 128 -5.64 -11.02 -2.40
CA TYR A 128 -6.46 -12.20 -2.64
C TYR A 128 -6.22 -12.66 -4.07
N ASP A 129 -5.93 -13.94 -4.26
CA ASP A 129 -5.73 -14.50 -5.59
C ASP A 129 -7.09 -14.63 -6.30
N LYS A 130 -7.22 -14.04 -7.50
CA LYS A 130 -8.45 -14.08 -8.28
C LYS A 130 -8.60 -15.35 -9.12
N GLU A 131 -7.50 -16.05 -9.39
CA GLU A 131 -7.44 -17.21 -10.29
C GLU A 131 -7.66 -18.56 -9.57
N VAL A 132 -7.74 -18.56 -8.23
CA VAL A 132 -8.21 -19.74 -7.49
C VAL A 132 -9.67 -20.01 -7.90
N GLN A 133 -9.86 -21.03 -8.73
CA GLN A 133 -11.16 -21.67 -8.96
C GLN A 133 -11.57 -22.40 -7.67
N PRO A 134 -12.86 -22.38 -7.32
CA PRO A 134 -13.37 -23.08 -6.15
C PRO A 134 -13.12 -24.59 -6.21
#